data_AF-A0A1I6IJC1-F1
#
_entry.id   AF-A0A1I6IJC1-F1
#
_cell.length_a   1.000
_cell.length_b   1.000
_cell.length_c   1.000
_cell.angle_alpha   90.00
_cell.angle_beta   90.00
_cell.angle_gamma   90.00
#
_symmetry.space_group_name_H-M   'P 1'
#
loop_
_entity.id
_entity.type
_entity.pdbx_description
1 polymer ?
#
loop_
_entity_poly.entity_id
_entity_poly.type
_entity_poly.pdbx_seq_one_letter_code
_entity_poly.pdbx_strand_id
1 'polypeptide(L)'
;MALVLVVGPGAMAVSAQSDVEVSNGDVDIEVNGQEIEKSGDRVEVEDDESDLDFEVEDNGATVDIESGDVEIEQKDGAVEVENEDLDYETSADGSEVDIESGTLEIEQKDGAVEVEDSDLDLDYETSDNGAVVDIESNGVEIEQDGDDVEVESDDVDLESSDGSFDFESMSGPVDIEIDADGTYEVKFDGGEIESDGNGELEVEFDGLDYENDGDGDLEFTTDDVDIEQDGDELELDTADVEYENNGDGDLEFADAETDIEQDGAGLEVDTESGLDYENDGDGDVEFEDGETDIELDGSDLDVEGRNGLDVEVNDDETEVQFD
;
A
#
# COMPACT_ATOMS: atom_id res chain seq x y z
N MET A 1 -66.87 -36.04 -36.00
CA MET A 1 -68.35 -36.18 -35.94
C MET A 1 -68.94 -34.83 -36.34
N ALA A 2 -69.44 -34.68 -37.57
CA ALA A 2 -69.85 -33.37 -38.10
C ALA A 2 -71.09 -32.84 -37.37
N LEU A 3 -70.95 -31.70 -36.68
CA LEU A 3 -72.07 -30.96 -36.10
C LEU A 3 -72.69 -30.07 -37.18
N VAL A 4 -73.87 -30.43 -37.67
CA VAL A 4 -74.64 -29.62 -38.62
C VAL A 4 -75.50 -28.63 -37.84
N LEU A 5 -75.19 -27.34 -37.93
CA LEU A 5 -76.06 -26.24 -37.50
C LEU A 5 -76.83 -25.68 -38.72
N VAL A 6 -78.16 -25.65 -38.64
CA VAL A 6 -79.04 -25.07 -39.67
C VAL A 6 -79.36 -23.62 -39.28
N VAL A 7 -79.06 -22.66 -40.16
CA VAL A 7 -79.49 -21.26 -40.02
C VAL A 7 -80.21 -20.78 -41.30
N GLY A 8 -81.34 -20.10 -41.11
CA GLY A 8 -82.19 -19.57 -42.18
C GLY A 8 -81.61 -18.37 -42.94
N PRO A 9 -82.27 -17.94 -44.03
CA PRO A 9 -81.74 -16.98 -44.99
C PRO A 9 -81.67 -15.58 -44.38
N GLY A 10 -80.47 -15.13 -44.04
CA GLY A 10 -80.20 -13.80 -43.48
C GLY A 10 -79.01 -13.72 -42.52
N ALA A 11 -78.37 -14.84 -42.16
CA ALA A 11 -77.12 -14.83 -41.42
C ALA A 11 -75.94 -14.82 -42.41
N MET A 12 -75.02 -13.86 -42.26
CA MET A 12 -73.67 -14.04 -42.78
C MET A 12 -73.11 -15.31 -42.13
N ALA A 13 -72.92 -16.35 -42.92
CA ALA A 13 -72.18 -17.53 -42.49
C ALA A 13 -70.72 -17.10 -42.38
N VAL A 14 -70.29 -16.83 -41.16
CA VAL A 14 -68.87 -16.95 -40.83
C VAL A 14 -68.64 -18.45 -40.72
N SER A 15 -68.20 -19.07 -41.82
CA SER A 15 -67.62 -20.41 -41.76
C SER A 15 -66.24 -20.26 -41.16
N ALA A 16 -66.12 -20.42 -39.85
CA ALA A 16 -64.85 -20.86 -39.30
C ALA A 16 -64.64 -22.27 -39.86
N GLN A 17 -63.64 -22.43 -40.73
CA GLN A 17 -63.15 -23.75 -41.12
C GLN A 17 -62.47 -24.29 -39.87
N SER A 18 -63.02 -25.36 -39.34
CA SER A 18 -62.45 -26.08 -38.21
C SER A 18 -62.36 -27.53 -38.63
N ASP A 19 -61.16 -28.02 -38.86
CA ASP A 19 -60.87 -29.39 -39.24
C ASP A 19 -60.23 -30.10 -38.04
N VAL A 20 -60.70 -31.31 -37.75
CA VAL A 20 -60.26 -32.11 -36.60
C VAL A 20 -60.05 -33.54 -37.06
N GLU A 21 -58.80 -33.99 -37.05
CA GLU A 21 -58.40 -35.34 -37.40
C GLU A 21 -57.89 -36.08 -36.16
N VAL A 22 -58.21 -37.37 -36.06
CA VAL A 22 -57.74 -38.24 -34.96
C VAL A 22 -57.38 -39.58 -35.57
N SER A 23 -56.11 -39.95 -35.49
CA SER A 23 -55.54 -41.12 -36.14
C SER A 23 -54.55 -41.79 -35.20
N ASN A 24 -54.74 -43.08 -34.89
CA ASN A 24 -53.75 -43.89 -34.15
C ASN A 24 -53.23 -43.34 -32.80
N GLY A 25 -53.89 -42.37 -32.18
CA GLY A 25 -53.44 -41.72 -30.94
C GLY A 25 -52.85 -40.32 -31.17
N ASP A 26 -52.74 -39.93 -32.43
CA ASP A 26 -52.39 -38.60 -32.90
C ASP A 26 -53.67 -37.77 -33.09
N VAL A 27 -53.56 -36.47 -32.84
CA VAL A 27 -54.66 -35.50 -32.87
C VAL A 27 -54.20 -34.24 -33.57
N ASP A 28 -54.93 -33.83 -34.60
CA ASP A 28 -54.65 -32.62 -35.38
C ASP A 28 -55.91 -31.74 -35.38
N ILE A 29 -55.79 -30.48 -34.96
CA ILE A 29 -56.89 -29.52 -34.85
C ILE A 29 -56.45 -28.22 -35.52
N GLU A 30 -57.16 -27.81 -36.57
CA GLU A 30 -56.96 -26.53 -37.24
C GLU A 30 -58.22 -25.67 -37.05
N VAL A 31 -58.09 -24.47 -36.50
CA VAL A 31 -59.21 -23.53 -36.30
C VAL A 31 -58.78 -22.10 -36.56
N ASN A 32 -59.26 -21.50 -37.66
CA ASN A 32 -58.98 -20.10 -38.02
C ASN A 32 -57.48 -19.74 -38.07
N GLY A 33 -56.61 -20.64 -38.55
CA GLY A 33 -55.15 -20.38 -38.62
C GLY A 33 -54.37 -20.74 -37.35
N GLN A 34 -55.05 -21.28 -36.34
CA GLN A 34 -54.41 -21.92 -35.19
C GLN A 34 -54.34 -23.42 -35.42
N GLU A 35 -53.15 -23.98 -35.32
CA GLU A 35 -52.90 -25.42 -35.47
C GLU A 35 -52.50 -26.00 -34.11
N ILE A 36 -53.05 -27.17 -33.77
CA ILE A 36 -52.67 -27.95 -32.58
C ILE A 36 -52.47 -29.38 -33.04
N GLU A 37 -51.23 -29.84 -33.00
CA GLU A 37 -50.84 -31.21 -33.34
C GLU A 37 -50.35 -31.97 -32.12
N LYS A 38 -50.64 -33.27 -32.08
CA LYS A 38 -50.14 -34.18 -31.05
C LYS A 38 -49.73 -35.48 -31.71
N SER A 39 -48.44 -35.79 -31.70
CA SER A 39 -47.87 -37.00 -32.30
C SER A 39 -47.00 -37.74 -31.29
N GLY A 40 -47.42 -38.93 -30.87
CA GLY A 40 -46.70 -39.65 -29.79
C GLY A 40 -46.68 -38.84 -28.48
N ASP A 41 -45.48 -38.45 -28.03
CA ASP A 41 -45.24 -37.62 -26.84
C ASP A 41 -45.00 -36.12 -27.19
N ARG A 42 -44.95 -35.75 -28.48
CA ARG A 42 -44.90 -34.37 -28.97
C ARG A 42 -46.29 -33.72 -28.91
N VAL A 43 -46.34 -32.47 -28.46
CA VAL A 43 -47.48 -31.56 -28.62
C VAL A 43 -46.96 -30.25 -29.19
N GLU A 44 -47.62 -29.75 -30.22
CA GLU A 44 -47.25 -28.54 -30.95
C GLU A 44 -48.48 -27.64 -31.10
N VAL A 45 -48.28 -26.34 -30.97
CA VAL A 45 -49.30 -25.30 -31.14
C VAL A 45 -48.69 -24.16 -31.95
N GLU A 46 -49.25 -23.89 -33.12
CA GLU A 46 -48.82 -22.78 -33.99
C GLU A 46 -50.00 -21.78 -34.14
N ASP A 47 -49.72 -20.49 -34.06
CA ASP A 47 -50.68 -19.41 -34.38
C ASP A 47 -50.00 -18.34 -35.25
N ASP A 48 -50.17 -18.51 -36.56
CA ASP A 48 -49.71 -17.60 -37.62
C ASP A 48 -50.12 -16.13 -37.39
N GLU A 49 -51.24 -15.85 -36.70
CA GLU A 49 -51.69 -14.47 -36.48
C GLU A 49 -50.90 -13.76 -35.38
N SER A 50 -50.31 -14.52 -34.45
CA SER A 50 -49.55 -14.00 -33.32
C SER A 50 -48.05 -14.27 -33.39
N ASP A 51 -47.58 -14.87 -34.49
CA ASP A 51 -46.19 -15.34 -34.65
C ASP A 51 -45.78 -16.15 -33.41
N LEU A 52 -46.59 -17.15 -33.03
CA LEU A 52 -46.39 -17.98 -31.84
C LEU A 52 -46.25 -19.44 -32.25
N ASP A 53 -45.14 -20.04 -31.88
CA ASP A 53 -44.89 -21.47 -32.00
C ASP A 53 -44.53 -22.04 -30.63
N PHE A 54 -45.22 -23.10 -30.23
CA PHE A 54 -45.00 -23.77 -28.94
C PHE A 54 -44.90 -25.28 -29.17
N GLU A 55 -43.80 -25.85 -28.71
CA GLU A 55 -43.51 -27.27 -28.82
C GLU A 55 -43.16 -27.86 -27.45
N VAL A 56 -43.64 -29.07 -27.18
CA VAL A 56 -43.18 -29.88 -26.05
C VAL A 56 -43.02 -31.32 -26.46
N GLU A 57 -41.85 -31.90 -26.18
CA GLU A 57 -41.51 -33.28 -26.51
C GLU A 57 -40.95 -34.05 -25.32
N ASP A 58 -40.68 -35.34 -25.53
CA ASP A 58 -39.97 -36.20 -24.58
C ASP A 58 -40.58 -36.21 -23.16
N ASN A 59 -41.91 -36.17 -23.07
CA ASN A 59 -42.66 -36.09 -21.82
C ASN A 59 -42.37 -34.81 -21.01
N GLY A 60 -42.07 -33.70 -21.70
CA GLY A 60 -41.76 -32.40 -21.11
C GLY A 60 -40.29 -32.21 -20.74
N ALA A 61 -39.39 -33.02 -21.30
CA ALA A 61 -37.94 -32.84 -21.15
C ALA A 61 -37.39 -31.78 -22.12
N THR A 62 -38.08 -31.57 -23.23
CA THR A 62 -37.83 -30.51 -24.20
C THR A 62 -39.06 -29.62 -24.31
N VAL A 63 -38.87 -28.30 -24.22
CA VAL A 63 -39.93 -27.30 -24.40
C VAL A 63 -39.35 -26.15 -25.20
N ASP A 64 -39.98 -25.81 -26.31
CA ASP A 64 -39.55 -24.71 -27.18
C ASP A 64 -40.72 -23.73 -27.35
N ILE A 65 -40.45 -22.43 -27.20
CA ILE A 65 -41.44 -21.37 -27.32
C ILE A 65 -40.83 -20.23 -28.14
N GLU A 66 -41.37 -19.98 -29.32
CA GLU A 66 -41.01 -18.85 -30.17
C GLU A 66 -42.21 -17.89 -30.19
N SER A 67 -42.00 -16.61 -29.86
CA SER A 67 -43.03 -15.59 -29.99
C SER A 67 -42.46 -14.23 -30.35
N GLY A 68 -42.71 -13.80 -31.58
CA GLY A 68 -42.12 -12.57 -32.12
C GLY A 68 -40.61 -12.68 -32.20
N ASP A 69 -39.89 -11.82 -31.48
CA ASP A 69 -38.42 -11.81 -31.43
C ASP A 69 -37.87 -12.54 -30.18
N VAL A 70 -38.69 -13.30 -29.46
CA VAL A 70 -38.29 -14.02 -28.24
C VAL A 70 -38.33 -15.52 -28.48
N GLU A 71 -37.22 -16.18 -28.21
CA GLU A 71 -37.05 -17.63 -28.26
C GLU A 71 -36.74 -18.15 -26.85
N ILE A 72 -37.41 -19.23 -26.42
CA ILE A 72 -37.17 -19.90 -25.13
C ILE A 72 -37.08 -21.38 -25.40
N GLU A 73 -35.90 -21.96 -25.18
CA GLU A 73 -35.68 -23.40 -25.27
C GLU A 73 -35.36 -23.97 -23.88
N GLN A 74 -35.92 -25.13 -23.56
CA GLN A 74 -35.53 -25.94 -22.42
C GLN A 74 -35.18 -27.32 -22.93
N LYS A 75 -34.00 -27.82 -22.60
CA LYS A 75 -33.56 -29.17 -23.02
C LYS A 75 -32.81 -29.89 -21.92
N ASP A 76 -33.34 -31.04 -21.50
CA ASP A 76 -32.73 -31.89 -20.47
C ASP A 76 -32.41 -31.14 -19.15
N GLY A 77 -33.11 -30.03 -18.88
CA GLY A 77 -32.93 -29.18 -17.71
C GLY A 77 -32.12 -27.91 -17.95
N ALA A 78 -31.38 -27.81 -19.06
CA ALA A 78 -30.78 -26.56 -19.51
C ALA A 78 -31.86 -25.63 -20.02
N VAL A 79 -31.65 -24.32 -19.90
CA VAL A 79 -32.59 -23.28 -20.35
C VAL A 79 -31.83 -22.23 -21.12
N GLU A 80 -32.39 -21.82 -22.26
CA GLU A 80 -31.89 -20.81 -23.17
C GLU A 80 -33.02 -19.81 -23.43
N VAL A 81 -32.72 -18.51 -23.36
CA VAL A 81 -33.67 -17.44 -23.64
C VAL A 81 -32.98 -16.36 -24.46
N GLU A 82 -33.39 -16.22 -25.72
CA GLU A 82 -32.79 -15.27 -26.65
C GLU A 82 -33.81 -14.24 -27.14
N ASN A 83 -33.35 -13.01 -27.36
CA ASN A 83 -34.01 -11.99 -28.16
C ASN A 83 -33.00 -10.96 -28.69
N GLU A 84 -33.48 -9.88 -29.34
CA GLU A 84 -32.61 -8.85 -29.92
C GLU A 84 -31.66 -8.13 -28.94
N ASP A 85 -31.97 -8.12 -27.64
CA ASP A 85 -31.25 -7.38 -26.60
C ASP A 85 -30.66 -8.27 -25.48
N LEU A 86 -30.99 -9.57 -25.46
CA LEU A 86 -30.61 -10.49 -24.39
C LEU A 86 -30.37 -11.89 -24.93
N ASP A 87 -29.21 -12.44 -24.58
CA ASP A 87 -28.92 -13.86 -24.59
C ASP A 87 -28.79 -14.36 -23.14
N TYR A 88 -29.33 -15.53 -22.84
CA TYR A 88 -29.26 -16.15 -21.53
C TYR A 88 -29.21 -17.66 -21.69
N GLU A 89 -28.17 -18.29 -21.15
CA GLU A 89 -28.04 -19.74 -21.11
C GLU A 89 -27.78 -20.22 -19.68
N THR A 90 -28.30 -21.40 -19.32
CA THR A 90 -27.86 -22.10 -18.11
C THR A 90 -27.77 -23.60 -18.33
N SER A 91 -26.74 -24.23 -17.75
CA SER A 91 -26.60 -25.67 -17.75
C SER A 91 -27.66 -26.35 -16.88
N ALA A 92 -27.92 -27.63 -17.15
CA ALA A 92 -28.99 -28.38 -16.49
C ALA A 92 -28.84 -28.51 -14.95
N ASP A 93 -27.63 -28.37 -14.43
CA ASP A 93 -27.36 -28.39 -12.98
C ASP A 93 -27.12 -26.98 -12.40
N GLY A 94 -27.17 -25.94 -13.23
CA GLY A 94 -26.97 -24.55 -12.86
C GLY A 94 -25.54 -24.19 -12.48
N SER A 95 -24.56 -25.03 -12.81
CA SER A 95 -23.14 -24.74 -12.60
C SER A 95 -22.58 -23.73 -13.59
N GLU A 96 -23.24 -23.61 -14.75
CA GLU A 96 -22.91 -22.66 -15.81
C GLU A 96 -24.10 -21.73 -16.05
N VAL A 97 -23.82 -20.44 -16.13
CA VAL A 97 -24.78 -19.39 -16.47
C VAL A 97 -24.05 -18.40 -17.38
N ASP A 98 -24.69 -18.01 -18.47
CA ASP A 98 -24.23 -17.03 -19.43
C ASP A 98 -25.33 -15.99 -19.64
N ILE A 99 -24.97 -14.71 -19.69
CA ILE A 99 -25.89 -13.58 -19.90
C ILE A 99 -25.17 -12.52 -20.75
N GLU A 100 -25.62 -12.30 -21.97
CA GLU A 100 -25.17 -11.20 -22.83
C GLU A 100 -26.32 -10.18 -22.99
N SER A 101 -26.06 -8.90 -22.72
CA SER A 101 -27.03 -7.83 -22.99
C SER A 101 -26.35 -6.51 -23.31
N GLY A 102 -26.37 -6.14 -24.60
CA GLY A 102 -25.81 -4.88 -25.06
C GLY A 102 -24.28 -4.88 -25.03
N THR A 103 -23.69 -4.23 -24.02
CA THR A 103 -22.23 -4.21 -23.77
C THR A 103 -21.81 -5.05 -22.57
N LEU A 104 -22.79 -5.58 -21.83
CA LEU A 104 -22.60 -6.34 -20.61
C LEU A 104 -22.59 -7.84 -20.93
N GLU A 105 -21.55 -8.52 -20.51
CA GLU A 105 -21.39 -9.97 -20.55
C GLU A 105 -21.18 -10.47 -19.11
N ILE A 106 -21.89 -11.54 -18.71
CA ILE A 106 -21.76 -12.17 -17.39
C ILE A 106 -21.69 -13.68 -17.57
N GLU A 107 -20.54 -14.27 -17.28
CA GLU A 107 -20.36 -15.71 -17.29
C GLU A 107 -20.10 -16.24 -15.87
N GLN A 108 -20.68 -17.39 -15.55
CA GLN A 108 -20.33 -18.16 -14.36
C GLN A 108 -20.01 -19.59 -14.80
N LYS A 109 -18.86 -20.11 -14.38
CA LYS A 109 -18.44 -21.47 -14.70
C LYS A 109 -17.59 -22.06 -13.59
N ASP A 110 -17.93 -23.25 -13.12
CA ASP A 110 -17.13 -23.99 -12.12
C ASP A 110 -16.78 -23.18 -10.84
N GLY A 111 -17.63 -22.21 -10.47
CA GLY A 111 -17.42 -21.32 -9.32
C GLY A 111 -16.59 -20.07 -9.59
N ALA A 112 -16.07 -19.91 -10.81
CA ALA A 112 -15.58 -18.65 -11.36
C ALA A 112 -16.76 -17.80 -11.87
N VAL A 113 -16.57 -16.48 -11.84
CA VAL A 113 -17.47 -15.46 -12.36
C VAL A 113 -16.64 -14.46 -13.14
N GLU A 114 -17.10 -14.15 -14.35
CA GLU A 114 -16.55 -13.14 -15.25
C GLU A 114 -17.65 -12.12 -15.57
N VAL A 115 -17.30 -10.84 -15.55
CA VAL A 115 -18.20 -9.74 -15.91
C VAL A 115 -17.43 -8.72 -16.73
N GLU A 116 -17.83 -8.50 -17.97
CA GLU A 116 -17.28 -7.47 -18.85
C GLU A 116 -18.36 -6.42 -19.17
N ASP A 117 -18.03 -5.13 -19.09
CA ASP A 117 -18.87 -4.04 -19.58
C ASP A 117 -18.03 -2.99 -20.30
N SER A 118 -18.01 -3.07 -21.63
CA SER A 118 -17.22 -2.16 -22.47
C SER A 118 -17.68 -0.70 -22.46
N ASP A 119 -18.91 -0.39 -22.00
CA ASP A 119 -19.37 1.00 -21.81
C ASP A 119 -18.80 1.60 -20.51
N LEU A 120 -18.46 0.76 -19.54
CA LEU A 120 -17.84 1.13 -18.27
C LEU A 120 -16.32 0.98 -18.27
N ASP A 121 -15.76 0.32 -19.29
CA ASP A 121 -14.36 -0.11 -19.32
C ASP A 121 -14.08 -0.90 -18.04
N LEU A 122 -14.83 -1.99 -17.86
CA LEU A 122 -14.79 -2.83 -16.67
C LEU A 122 -14.64 -4.27 -17.11
N ASP A 123 -13.61 -4.92 -16.59
CA ASP A 123 -13.40 -6.36 -16.68
C ASP A 123 -13.21 -6.87 -15.24
N TYR A 124 -14.01 -7.85 -14.84
CA TYR A 124 -13.97 -8.47 -13.52
C TYR A 124 -13.93 -9.97 -13.69
N GLU A 125 -12.93 -10.63 -13.12
CA GLU A 125 -12.81 -12.07 -13.11
C GLU A 125 -12.60 -12.58 -11.69
N THR A 126 -13.10 -13.78 -11.42
CA THR A 126 -12.72 -14.55 -10.24
C THR A 126 -12.32 -15.95 -10.63
N SER A 127 -11.28 -16.46 -9.99
CA SER A 127 -10.85 -17.84 -10.18
C SER A 127 -10.66 -18.56 -8.85
N ASP A 128 -10.37 -19.87 -8.91
CA ASP A 128 -10.24 -20.74 -7.73
C ASP A 128 -11.41 -20.72 -6.74
N ASN A 129 -12.64 -20.64 -7.27
CA ASN A 129 -13.90 -20.48 -6.51
C ASN A 129 -13.99 -19.15 -5.75
N GLY A 130 -13.52 -18.07 -6.37
CA GLY A 130 -13.52 -16.72 -5.79
C GLY A 130 -12.42 -16.51 -4.75
N ALA A 131 -11.35 -17.31 -4.80
CA ALA A 131 -10.17 -17.11 -3.97
C ALA A 131 -9.20 -16.09 -4.60
N VAL A 132 -9.22 -16.02 -5.94
CA VAL A 132 -8.51 -15.02 -6.73
C VAL A 132 -9.53 -14.08 -7.34
N VAL A 133 -9.23 -12.78 -7.34
CA VAL A 133 -10.09 -11.73 -7.87
C VAL A 133 -9.24 -10.76 -8.68
N ASP A 134 -9.66 -10.51 -9.92
CA ASP A 134 -8.99 -9.60 -10.84
C ASP A 134 -10.00 -8.57 -11.31
N ILE A 135 -9.65 -7.28 -11.25
CA ILE A 135 -10.52 -6.16 -11.65
C ILE A 135 -9.71 -5.15 -12.45
N GLU A 136 -10.07 -4.96 -13.71
CA GLU A 136 -9.53 -3.90 -14.55
C GLU A 136 -10.63 -2.86 -14.81
N SER A 137 -10.34 -1.59 -14.55
CA SER A 137 -11.22 -0.52 -15.01
C SER A 137 -10.55 0.83 -15.18
N ASN A 138 -10.75 1.45 -16.35
CA ASN A 138 -10.29 2.81 -16.64
C ASN A 138 -8.78 3.02 -16.36
N GLY A 139 -7.96 2.02 -16.65
CA GLY A 139 -6.50 2.03 -16.42
C GLY A 139 -6.10 1.86 -14.95
N VAL A 140 -6.99 1.30 -14.13
CA VAL A 140 -6.68 0.81 -12.78
C VAL A 140 -6.86 -0.70 -12.78
N GLU A 141 -5.84 -1.42 -12.33
CA GLU A 141 -5.83 -2.88 -12.21
C GLU A 141 -5.76 -3.22 -10.70
N ILE A 142 -6.58 -4.17 -10.26
CA ILE A 142 -6.61 -4.66 -8.87
C ILE A 142 -6.60 -6.18 -8.91
N GLU A 143 -5.57 -6.79 -8.35
CA GLU A 143 -5.44 -8.24 -8.23
C GLU A 143 -5.42 -8.64 -6.74
N GLN A 144 -6.05 -9.76 -6.43
CA GLN A 144 -6.00 -10.37 -5.11
C GLN A 144 -5.81 -11.88 -5.23
N ASP A 145 -4.74 -12.42 -4.63
CA ASP A 145 -4.54 -13.86 -4.43
C ASP A 145 -4.35 -14.14 -2.93
N GLY A 146 -5.40 -14.65 -2.28
CA GLY A 146 -5.35 -14.97 -0.86
C GLY A 146 -5.20 -13.72 0.02
N ASP A 147 -4.03 -13.59 0.66
CA ASP A 147 -3.69 -12.44 1.52
C ASP A 147 -2.89 -11.36 0.74
N ASP A 148 -2.47 -11.66 -0.49
CA ASP A 148 -1.73 -10.76 -1.37
C ASP A 148 -2.72 -9.85 -2.13
N VAL A 149 -2.39 -8.56 -2.23
CA VAL A 149 -3.19 -7.54 -2.93
C VAL A 149 -2.27 -6.61 -3.69
N GLU A 150 -2.58 -6.40 -4.97
CA GLU A 150 -1.89 -5.48 -5.87
C GLU A 150 -2.89 -4.46 -6.43
N VAL A 151 -2.50 -3.19 -6.52
CA VAL A 151 -3.29 -2.11 -7.13
C VAL A 151 -2.38 -1.25 -8.01
N GLU A 152 -2.50 -1.40 -9.32
CA GLU A 152 -1.71 -0.69 -10.31
C GLU A 152 -2.53 0.38 -11.04
N SER A 153 -1.88 1.49 -11.37
CA SER A 153 -2.43 2.54 -12.22
C SER A 153 -1.32 3.34 -12.89
N ASP A 154 -1.70 4.27 -13.78
CA ASP A 154 -0.76 5.21 -14.40
C ASP A 154 0.06 6.06 -13.40
N ASP A 155 -0.47 6.29 -12.19
CA ASP A 155 0.10 7.24 -11.21
C ASP A 155 0.79 6.55 -10.01
N VAL A 156 0.32 5.36 -9.62
CA VAL A 156 0.73 4.66 -8.40
C VAL A 156 0.75 3.15 -8.59
N ASP A 157 1.67 2.51 -7.89
CA ASP A 157 1.75 1.09 -7.65
C ASP A 157 1.61 0.82 -6.14
N LEU A 158 0.93 -0.26 -5.78
CA LEU A 158 0.66 -0.65 -4.40
C LEU A 158 0.65 -2.17 -4.32
N GLU A 159 1.58 -2.74 -3.57
CA GLU A 159 1.66 -4.17 -3.31
C GLU A 159 1.59 -4.43 -1.79
N SER A 160 0.93 -5.51 -1.40
CA SER A 160 0.90 -5.98 -0.02
C SER A 160 0.95 -7.49 -0.06
N SER A 161 2.10 -8.09 0.28
CA SER A 161 2.27 -9.53 0.32
C SER A 161 2.90 -10.00 1.62
N ASP A 162 2.44 -11.11 2.19
CA ASP A 162 3.04 -11.75 3.38
C ASP A 162 3.27 -10.82 4.61
N GLY A 163 2.55 -9.69 4.67
CA GLY A 163 2.67 -8.69 5.72
C GLY A 163 3.67 -7.56 5.44
N SER A 164 4.36 -7.57 4.29
CA SER A 164 5.00 -6.38 3.74
C SER A 164 3.97 -5.48 3.06
N PHE A 165 4.36 -4.23 2.83
CA PHE A 165 3.59 -3.23 2.11
C PHE A 165 4.54 -2.33 1.33
N ASP A 166 4.23 -2.16 0.06
CA ASP A 166 5.02 -1.40 -0.89
C ASP A 166 4.12 -0.38 -1.59
N PHE A 167 4.64 0.83 -1.74
CA PHE A 167 4.01 1.90 -2.47
C PHE A 167 5.05 2.61 -3.33
N GLU A 168 4.80 2.65 -4.64
CA GLU A 168 5.65 3.39 -5.56
C GLU A 168 4.84 4.46 -6.27
N SER A 169 5.41 5.67 -6.39
CA SER A 169 4.83 6.70 -7.23
C SER A 169 5.48 6.66 -8.61
N MET A 170 4.77 6.12 -9.61
CA MET A 170 5.27 5.97 -11.00
C MET A 170 5.87 7.24 -11.62
N SER A 171 5.39 8.42 -11.20
CA SER A 171 5.87 9.73 -11.65
C SER A 171 6.26 10.68 -10.51
N GLY A 172 6.06 10.27 -9.26
CA GLY A 172 6.42 11.04 -8.08
C GLY A 172 7.81 10.67 -7.60
N PRO A 173 8.34 11.39 -6.61
CA PRO A 173 9.64 11.06 -6.05
C PRO A 173 9.55 10.11 -4.85
N VAL A 174 8.35 9.65 -4.50
CA VAL A 174 8.09 8.98 -3.23
C VAL A 174 7.89 7.49 -3.46
N ASP A 175 8.71 6.70 -2.77
CA ASP A 175 8.63 5.25 -2.68
C ASP A 175 8.66 4.86 -1.19
N ILE A 176 7.84 3.89 -0.80
CA ILE A 176 7.68 3.45 0.59
C ILE A 176 7.68 1.92 0.62
N GLU A 177 8.58 1.33 1.38
CA GLU A 177 8.65 -0.11 1.64
C GLU A 177 8.50 -0.32 3.16
N ILE A 178 7.65 -1.25 3.57
CA ILE A 178 7.47 -1.65 4.97
C ILE A 178 7.48 -3.18 5.02
N ASP A 179 8.47 -3.76 5.67
CA ASP A 179 8.58 -5.20 5.80
C ASP A 179 7.73 -5.76 6.94
N ALA A 180 7.47 -7.06 6.85
CA ALA A 180 6.71 -7.81 7.85
C ALA A 180 7.37 -7.85 9.24
N ASP A 181 8.69 -7.64 9.34
CA ASP A 181 9.41 -7.57 10.61
C ASP A 181 9.46 -6.16 11.22
N GLY A 182 8.92 -5.17 10.50
CA GLY A 182 8.80 -3.79 10.92
C GLY A 182 9.95 -2.89 10.48
N THR A 183 10.87 -3.38 9.65
CA THR A 183 11.76 -2.47 8.89
C THR A 183 10.95 -1.65 7.91
N TYR A 184 11.43 -0.44 7.63
CA TYR A 184 10.78 0.42 6.65
C TYR A 184 11.79 1.37 6.02
N GLU A 185 11.49 1.75 4.79
CA GLU A 185 12.24 2.70 4.00
C GLU A 185 11.25 3.69 3.36
N VAL A 186 11.57 4.97 3.41
CA VAL A 186 10.80 6.04 2.77
C VAL A 186 11.75 6.91 1.97
N LYS A 187 11.71 6.76 0.65
CA LYS A 187 12.47 7.59 -0.29
C LYS A 187 11.62 8.77 -0.75
N PHE A 188 12.23 9.94 -0.89
CA PHE A 188 11.59 11.13 -1.45
C PHE A 188 12.60 12.03 -2.18
N ASP A 189 12.13 13.10 -2.82
CA ASP A 189 13.03 14.05 -3.51
C ASP A 189 13.89 14.77 -2.47
N GLY A 190 15.19 14.47 -2.48
CA GLY A 190 16.17 15.10 -1.61
C GLY A 190 16.34 14.43 -0.25
N GLY A 191 15.96 13.17 -0.09
CA GLY A 191 16.27 12.41 1.12
C GLY A 191 15.67 11.01 1.19
N GLU A 192 16.09 10.28 2.23
CA GLU A 192 15.56 8.99 2.62
C GLU A 192 15.45 8.86 4.14
N ILE A 193 14.53 8.01 4.59
CA ILE A 193 14.36 7.66 6.00
C ILE A 193 14.27 6.14 6.05
N GLU A 194 15.14 5.52 6.82
CA GLU A 194 15.16 4.07 6.96
C GLU A 194 15.30 3.62 8.41
N SER A 195 14.79 2.43 8.68
CA SER A 195 14.89 1.78 9.98
C SER A 195 15.07 0.30 9.74
N ASP A 196 16.28 -0.19 9.99
CA ASP A 196 16.65 -1.61 9.95
C ASP A 196 16.13 -2.42 11.16
N GLY A 197 15.31 -1.77 11.99
CA GLY A 197 14.69 -2.37 13.17
C GLY A 197 15.62 -2.33 14.38
N ASN A 198 15.23 -3.00 15.46
CA ASN A 198 16.01 -3.02 16.72
C ASN A 198 16.34 -1.67 17.38
N GLY A 199 15.81 -0.56 16.87
CA GLY A 199 16.08 0.78 17.36
C GLY A 199 16.93 1.62 16.42
N GLU A 200 17.46 1.03 15.36
CA GLU A 200 18.23 1.69 14.32
C GLU A 200 17.34 2.65 13.51
N LEU A 201 17.86 3.84 13.18
CA LEU A 201 17.17 4.87 12.41
C LEU A 201 18.17 5.77 11.70
N GLU A 202 18.04 5.85 10.38
CA GLU A 202 18.82 6.75 9.53
C GLU A 202 17.87 7.73 8.84
N VAL A 203 18.24 9.00 8.81
CA VAL A 203 17.48 10.09 8.20
C VAL A 203 18.45 10.98 7.45
N GLU A 204 18.38 10.92 6.13
CA GLU A 204 19.17 11.76 5.25
C GLU A 204 18.27 12.74 4.52
N PHE A 205 18.63 14.02 4.50
CA PHE A 205 18.08 14.98 3.54
C PHE A 205 19.09 16.07 3.21
N ASP A 206 18.84 16.83 2.15
CA ASP A 206 19.75 17.90 1.68
C ASP A 206 20.32 18.78 2.84
N GLY A 207 21.58 18.51 3.23
CA GLY A 207 22.33 19.25 4.24
C GLY A 207 22.10 18.81 5.70
N LEU A 208 21.55 17.63 5.93
CA LEU A 208 21.40 17.02 7.25
C LEU A 208 21.42 15.50 7.16
N ASP A 209 22.24 14.91 8.02
CA ASP A 209 22.37 13.48 8.20
C ASP A 209 22.15 13.17 9.69
N TYR A 210 21.39 12.14 9.98
CA TYR A 210 21.13 11.66 11.33
C TYR A 210 21.16 10.14 11.32
N GLU A 211 21.95 9.56 12.21
CA GLU A 211 22.10 8.12 12.34
C GLU A 211 21.99 7.72 13.81
N ASN A 212 21.37 6.57 14.05
CA ASN A 212 21.33 5.94 15.36
C ASN A 212 21.47 4.42 15.19
N ASP A 213 22.48 3.84 15.82
CA ASP A 213 22.79 2.40 15.71
C ASP A 213 22.00 1.54 16.71
N GLY A 214 21.07 2.14 17.46
CA GLY A 214 20.19 1.44 18.41
C GLY A 214 20.87 0.94 19.69
N ASP A 215 22.19 1.04 19.84
CA ASP A 215 22.95 0.59 21.01
C ASP A 215 23.43 1.72 21.94
N GLY A 216 23.16 2.97 21.56
CA GLY A 216 23.54 4.17 22.31
C GLY A 216 24.28 5.17 21.45
N ASP A 217 24.77 4.74 20.29
CA ASP A 217 25.56 5.54 19.39
C ASP A 217 24.66 6.41 18.51
N LEU A 218 25.05 7.67 18.28
CA LEU A 218 24.27 8.67 17.57
C LEU A 218 25.17 9.66 16.86
N GLU A 219 24.87 9.89 15.57
CA GLU A 219 25.48 10.94 14.77
C GLU A 219 24.40 11.94 14.33
N PHE A 220 24.73 13.22 14.38
CA PHE A 220 23.94 14.29 13.80
C PHE A 220 24.87 15.29 13.11
N THR A 221 24.76 15.34 11.79
CA THR A 221 25.65 16.10 10.94
C THR A 221 24.83 17.06 10.08
N THR A 222 25.32 18.29 9.93
CA THR A 222 24.76 19.33 9.06
C THR A 222 25.89 20.11 8.41
N ASP A 223 25.58 21.06 7.53
CA ASP A 223 26.61 21.91 6.91
C ASP A 223 27.54 22.67 7.90
N ASP A 224 27.10 22.90 9.15
CA ASP A 224 27.78 23.76 10.13
C ASP A 224 28.01 23.12 11.52
N VAL A 225 27.44 21.94 11.76
CA VAL A 225 27.39 21.30 13.08
C VAL A 225 27.49 19.79 12.91
N ASP A 226 28.44 19.19 13.62
CA ASP A 226 28.68 17.77 13.72
C ASP A 226 28.61 17.37 15.20
N ILE A 227 27.81 16.36 15.52
CA ILE A 227 27.62 15.84 16.89
C ILE A 227 27.69 14.33 16.84
N GLU A 228 28.62 13.76 17.59
CA GLU A 228 28.82 12.31 17.68
C GLU A 228 28.74 11.90 19.16
N GLN A 229 28.00 10.83 19.44
CA GLN A 229 27.94 10.23 20.77
C GLN A 229 28.21 8.75 20.64
N ASP A 230 29.32 8.28 21.22
CA ASP A 230 29.70 6.86 21.24
C ASP A 230 29.71 6.34 22.68
N GLY A 231 28.59 5.74 23.09
CA GLY A 231 28.38 5.30 24.48
C GLY A 231 28.44 6.44 25.51
N ASP A 232 29.57 6.56 26.22
CA ASP A 232 29.82 7.60 27.23
C ASP A 232 30.63 8.79 26.66
N GLU A 233 31.11 8.69 25.41
CA GLU A 233 31.86 9.71 24.69
C GLU A 233 30.90 10.70 24.01
N LEU A 234 31.29 11.98 23.91
CA LEU A 234 30.49 13.02 23.24
C LEU A 234 31.41 14.04 22.58
N GLU A 235 31.25 14.20 21.27
CA GLU A 235 31.94 15.19 20.46
C GLU A 235 30.91 16.19 19.88
N LEU A 236 31.28 17.47 19.85
CA LEU A 236 30.51 18.55 19.24
C LEU A 236 31.49 19.46 18.51
N ASP A 237 31.38 19.47 17.19
CA ASP A 237 32.14 20.35 16.34
C ASP A 237 31.23 21.31 15.61
N THR A 238 31.62 22.58 15.66
CA THR A 238 30.98 23.66 14.93
C THR A 238 32.03 24.60 14.38
N ALA A 239 31.63 25.53 13.52
CA ALA A 239 32.57 26.52 12.99
C ALA A 239 33.26 27.42 14.05
N ASP A 240 32.70 27.54 15.27
CA ASP A 240 33.18 28.46 16.30
C ASP A 240 33.60 27.77 17.62
N VAL A 241 33.21 26.51 17.81
CA VAL A 241 33.37 25.77 19.07
C VAL A 241 33.63 24.30 18.76
N GLU A 242 34.61 23.74 19.43
CA GLU A 242 34.96 22.31 19.48
C GLU A 242 34.81 21.86 20.95
N TYR A 243 34.20 20.70 21.17
CA TYR A 243 34.01 20.13 22.50
C TYR A 243 34.10 18.62 22.42
N GLU A 244 34.93 18.02 23.26
CA GLU A 244 35.10 16.57 23.34
C GLU A 244 35.02 16.11 24.80
N ASN A 245 34.36 14.97 25.02
CA ASN A 245 34.34 14.29 26.30
C ASN A 245 34.60 12.81 26.08
N ASN A 246 35.71 12.31 26.62
CA ASN A 246 36.14 10.93 26.37
C ASN A 246 35.50 9.90 27.32
N GLY A 247 34.53 10.32 28.16
CA GLY A 247 33.80 9.44 29.07
C GLY A 247 34.60 8.89 30.26
N ASP A 248 35.91 9.10 30.31
CA ASP A 248 36.81 8.60 31.37
C ASP A 248 37.26 9.66 32.38
N GLY A 249 36.75 10.89 32.22
CA GLY A 249 37.08 12.05 33.03
C GLY A 249 37.87 13.10 32.26
N ASP A 250 38.26 12.80 31.02
CA ASP A 250 38.96 13.73 30.15
C ASP A 250 37.96 14.58 29.35
N LEU A 251 38.26 15.86 29.16
CA LEU A 251 37.40 16.84 28.50
C LEU A 251 38.22 17.91 27.82
N GLU A 252 37.85 18.24 26.59
CA GLU A 252 38.43 19.33 25.81
C GLU A 252 37.32 20.31 25.41
N PHE A 253 37.61 21.60 25.47
CA PHE A 253 36.75 22.65 24.97
C PHE A 253 37.63 23.72 24.35
N ALA A 254 37.36 24.06 23.09
CA ALA A 254 38.02 25.14 22.40
C ALA A 254 36.98 26.07 21.76
N ASP A 255 37.22 27.37 21.87
CA ASP A 255 36.58 28.38 21.04
C ASP A 255 37.63 29.35 20.49
N ALA A 256 37.19 30.38 19.76
CA ALA A 256 38.12 31.34 19.16
C ALA A 256 39.05 32.06 20.16
N GLU A 257 38.75 32.06 21.45
CA GLU A 257 39.45 32.86 22.46
C GLU A 257 39.94 32.05 23.67
N THR A 258 39.48 30.81 23.84
CA THR A 258 39.68 30.00 25.05
C THR A 258 39.88 28.54 24.69
N ASP A 259 40.93 27.94 25.26
CA ASP A 259 41.20 26.50 25.20
C ASP A 259 41.18 25.96 26.64
N ILE A 260 40.48 24.85 26.88
CA ILE A 260 40.35 24.20 28.19
C ILE A 260 40.54 22.70 28.00
N GLU A 261 41.53 22.14 28.68
CA GLU A 261 41.82 20.70 28.69
C GLU A 261 41.76 20.19 30.14
N GLN A 262 41.03 19.10 30.37
CA GLN A 262 40.97 18.42 31.66
C GLN A 262 41.42 16.99 31.49
N ASP A 263 42.53 16.61 32.13
CA ASP A 263 43.05 15.24 32.13
C ASP A 263 42.89 14.62 33.52
N GLY A 264 41.77 13.92 33.74
CA GLY A 264 41.39 13.30 35.00
C GLY A 264 41.23 14.26 36.19
N ALA A 265 42.35 14.61 36.84
CA ALA A 265 42.37 15.58 37.96
C ALA A 265 43.12 16.87 37.61
N GLY A 266 43.85 16.90 36.49
CA GLY A 266 44.50 18.09 35.99
C GLY A 266 43.52 18.98 35.23
N LEU A 267 43.86 20.27 35.12
CA LEU A 267 43.08 21.27 34.40
C LEU A 267 44.03 22.32 33.84
N GLU A 268 43.97 22.51 32.54
CA GLU A 268 44.69 23.52 31.77
C GLU A 268 43.65 24.48 31.15
N VAL A 269 43.90 25.79 31.24
CA VAL A 269 43.04 26.83 30.67
C VAL A 269 43.93 27.91 30.08
N ASP A 270 43.88 28.05 28.76
CA ASP A 270 44.57 29.08 28.00
C ASP A 270 43.57 30.05 27.39
N THR A 271 43.95 31.32 27.27
CA THR A 271 43.12 32.33 26.60
C THR A 271 43.92 33.22 25.67
N GLU A 272 43.31 33.73 24.59
CA GLU A 272 43.97 34.69 23.68
C GLU A 272 44.40 35.98 24.42
N SER A 273 43.79 36.26 25.58
CA SER A 273 44.15 37.39 26.42
C SER A 273 45.48 37.23 27.17
N GLY A 274 46.09 36.04 27.13
CA GLY A 274 47.31 35.66 27.86
C GLY A 274 47.05 35.39 29.34
N LEU A 275 45.86 34.87 29.66
CA LEU A 275 45.58 34.26 30.96
C LEU A 275 45.72 32.76 30.78
N ASP A 276 46.66 32.18 31.53
CA ASP A 276 47.01 30.77 31.48
C ASP A 276 46.91 30.21 32.91
N TYR A 277 46.31 29.04 33.06
CA TYR A 277 46.16 28.34 34.33
C TYR A 277 46.40 26.86 34.11
N GLU A 278 47.26 26.26 34.93
CA GLU A 278 47.56 24.84 34.88
C GLU A 278 47.52 24.24 36.29
N ASN A 279 46.97 23.04 36.41
CA ASN A 279 47.08 22.19 37.59
C ASN A 279 47.24 20.76 37.13
N ASP A 280 48.20 20.03 37.71
CA ASP A 280 48.51 18.65 37.33
C ASP A 280 47.73 17.59 38.15
N GLY A 281 46.83 18.05 39.02
CA GLY A 281 46.01 17.21 39.90
C GLY A 281 46.73 16.64 41.12
N ASP A 282 48.02 16.94 41.35
CA ASP A 282 48.79 16.40 42.47
C ASP A 282 49.05 17.40 43.62
N GLY A 283 48.75 18.68 43.37
CA GLY A 283 48.87 19.76 44.33
C GLY A 283 49.50 21.02 43.73
N ASP A 284 50.10 20.87 42.55
CA ASP A 284 50.86 21.94 41.90
C ASP A 284 49.94 22.81 41.04
N VAL A 285 50.06 24.14 41.16
CA VAL A 285 49.20 25.09 40.46
C VAL A 285 50.03 26.22 39.88
N GLU A 286 49.87 26.48 38.59
CA GLU A 286 50.48 27.61 37.89
C GLU A 286 49.37 28.55 37.39
N PHE A 287 49.61 29.86 37.50
CA PHE A 287 48.73 30.90 36.97
C PHE A 287 49.57 32.05 36.43
N GLU A 288 49.42 32.36 35.15
CA GLU A 288 50.06 33.49 34.47
C GLU A 288 48.98 34.47 33.95
N ASP A 289 49.18 35.77 34.18
CA ASP A 289 48.34 36.83 33.61
C ASP A 289 49.10 37.86 32.76
N GLY A 290 50.14 37.44 32.03
CA GLY A 290 51.00 38.32 31.20
C GLY A 290 51.69 39.46 31.97
N GLU A 291 51.47 39.55 33.27
CA GLU A 291 51.97 40.55 34.21
C GLU A 291 52.46 39.94 35.52
N THR A 292 51.90 38.78 35.88
CA THR A 292 52.04 38.12 37.16
C THR A 292 52.09 36.62 36.92
N ASP A 293 53.07 35.97 37.51
CA ASP A 293 53.24 34.52 37.49
C ASP A 293 53.12 34.03 38.93
N ILE A 294 52.26 33.04 39.16
CA ILE A 294 52.02 32.44 40.47
C ILE A 294 52.19 30.94 40.34
N GLU A 295 53.17 30.39 41.04
CA GLU A 295 53.44 28.95 41.09
C GLU A 295 53.26 28.47 42.53
N LEU A 296 52.56 27.35 42.70
CA LEU A 296 52.45 26.63 43.96
C LEU A 296 52.95 25.21 43.71
N ASP A 297 54.07 24.82 44.32
CA ASP A 297 54.60 23.44 44.33
C ASP A 297 54.38 22.86 45.74
N GLY A 298 53.32 22.07 45.92
CA GLY A 298 52.92 21.50 47.20
C GLY A 298 52.67 22.52 48.34
N SER A 299 53.71 22.87 49.10
CA SER A 299 53.64 23.87 50.19
C SER A 299 54.39 25.16 49.90
N ASP A 300 55.11 25.20 48.79
CA ASP A 300 55.99 26.28 48.39
C ASP A 300 55.23 27.19 47.42
N LEU A 301 55.15 28.48 47.71
CA LEU A 301 54.42 29.47 46.91
C LEU A 301 55.39 30.53 46.39
N ASP A 302 55.44 30.66 45.08
CA ASP A 302 56.19 31.67 44.34
C ASP A 302 55.22 32.61 43.62
N VAL A 303 55.45 33.92 43.76
CA VAL A 303 54.68 34.96 43.07
C VAL A 303 55.66 35.96 42.48
N GLU A 304 55.77 35.99 41.16
CA GLU A 304 56.50 37.00 40.41
C GLU A 304 55.52 38.06 39.92
N GLY A 305 55.53 39.24 40.53
CA GLY A 305 54.53 40.28 40.29
C GLY A 305 55.05 41.50 39.54
N ARG A 306 54.13 42.19 38.85
CA ARG A 306 54.43 43.48 38.22
C ARG A 306 55.09 44.47 39.17
N ASN A 307 56.12 45.15 38.65
CA ASN A 307 57.00 46.09 39.34
C ASN A 307 58.10 45.45 40.22
N GLY A 308 58.50 44.21 39.89
CA GLY A 308 59.64 43.53 40.50
C GLY A 308 59.38 43.08 41.94
N LEU A 309 58.12 42.80 42.28
CA LEU A 309 57.75 42.27 43.58
C LEU A 309 57.73 40.76 43.48
N ASP A 310 58.71 40.11 44.10
CA ASP A 310 58.80 38.66 44.13
C ASP A 310 58.54 38.19 45.57
N VAL A 311 57.63 37.25 45.75
CA VAL A 311 57.28 36.67 47.05
C VAL A 311 57.43 35.17 46.98
N GLU A 312 58.32 34.63 47.79
CA GLU A 312 58.58 33.18 47.93
C GLU A 312 58.24 32.76 49.37
N VAL A 313 57.41 31.73 49.53
CA VAL A 313 57.01 31.18 50.83
C VAL A 313 57.30 29.69 50.84
N ASN A 314 58.29 29.27 51.63
CA ASN A 314 58.69 27.87 51.76
C ASN A 314 58.56 27.42 53.21
N ASP A 315 57.68 26.46 53.50
CA ASP A 315 57.40 25.92 54.84
C ASP A 315 57.15 27.00 55.95
N ASP A 316 58.22 27.42 56.64
CA ASP A 316 58.23 28.34 57.78
C ASP A 316 58.87 29.72 57.42
N GLU A 317 59.36 29.88 56.19
CA GLU A 317 60.09 31.06 55.73
C GLU A 317 59.29 31.83 54.67
N THR A 318 59.40 33.17 54.69
CA THR A 318 58.79 34.06 53.69
C THR A 318 59.82 35.08 53.28
N GLU A 319 60.16 35.09 52.00
CA GLU A 319 61.04 36.07 51.38
C GLU A 319 60.22 37.04 50.52
N VAL A 320 60.60 38.32 50.55
CA VAL A 320 59.97 39.37 49.74
C VAL A 320 61.08 40.21 49.14
N GLN A 321 61.20 40.19 47.82
CA GLN A 321 62.20 40.94 47.05
C GLN A 321 61.53 42.07 46.27
N PHE A 322 62.29 43.13 46.03
CA PHE A 322 61.87 44.29 45.25
C PHE A 322 63.03 44.65 44.31
N ASP A 323 62.85 44.43 43.02
CA ASP A 323 63.82 44.79 41.96
C ASP A 323 63.69 46.25 41.46
#